data_AF-A0A2E0F5B7-F1
#
_entry.id   AF-A0A2E0F5B7-F1
#
_cell.length_a   1.000
_cell.length_b   1.000
_cell.length_c   1.000
_cell.angle_alpha   90.00
_cell.angle_beta   90.00
_cell.angle_gamma   90.00
#
_symmetry.space_group_name_H-M   'P 1'
#
loop_
_entity.id
_entity.type
_entity.pdbx_description
1 polymer ?
#
loop_
_entity_poly.entity_id
_entity_poly.type
_entity_poly.pdbx_seq_one_letter_code
_entity_poly.pdbx_strand_id
1 'polypeptide(L)'
;MSKLSFKQILLIGVLIEILIFLIFYLLKDNIGDIFRYSARYSGRVSLIIYLYCFHLFYQSTLTNGSLKRLKEMVYIFGVLHLIHFCFLALSVYLNDLPIIPVKVTGGALAYLMIILYPFVINKIKKRSYHLIYFYYVGIVMLLTYVSRIKGDFIGADPELFHKIAFFVLIFCFLFYGIKLYKHRKNLLN
;
A
#
# COMPACT_ATOMS: atom_id res chain seq x y z
N MET A 1 -20.67 2.49 19.67
CA MET A 1 -20.30 3.04 18.34
C MET A 1 -20.65 2.02 17.27
N SER A 2 -21.51 2.35 16.31
CA SER A 2 -21.82 1.47 15.17
C SER A 2 -20.56 1.26 14.33
N LYS A 3 -20.25 0.01 13.95
CA LYS A 3 -19.12 -0.28 13.04
C LYS A 3 -19.38 0.41 11.70
N LEU A 4 -18.40 1.17 11.20
CA LEU A 4 -18.45 1.80 9.88
C LEU A 4 -18.60 0.73 8.78
N SER A 5 -19.52 0.95 7.86
CA SER A 5 -19.74 0.09 6.71
C SER A 5 -18.61 0.20 5.67
N PHE A 6 -18.45 -0.80 4.81
CA PHE A 6 -17.51 -0.77 3.69
C PHE A 6 -17.64 0.50 2.84
N LYS A 7 -18.87 0.89 2.46
CA LYS A 7 -19.13 2.08 1.65
C LYS A 7 -18.66 3.36 2.33
N GLN A 8 -18.89 3.48 3.64
CA GLN A 8 -18.44 4.63 4.42
C GLN A 8 -16.92 4.72 4.49
N ILE A 9 -16.22 3.61 4.71
CA ILE A 9 -14.75 3.61 4.77
C ILE A 9 -14.16 3.92 3.40
N LEU A 10 -14.73 3.37 2.33
CA LEU A 10 -14.32 3.69 0.96
C LEU A 10 -14.50 5.20 0.68
N LEU A 11 -15.66 5.75 1.01
CA LEU A 11 -15.93 7.18 0.84
C LEU A 11 -14.94 8.04 1.62
N ILE A 12 -14.70 7.72 2.90
CA ILE A 12 -13.71 8.42 3.73
C ILE A 12 -12.31 8.35 3.09
N GLY A 13 -11.91 7.17 2.62
CA GLY A 13 -10.62 6.99 1.93
C GLY A 13 -10.49 7.88 0.70
N VAL A 14 -11.50 7.89 -0.17
CA VAL A 14 -11.51 8.74 -1.37
C VAL A 14 -11.52 10.23 -1.00
N LEU A 15 -12.26 10.63 0.03
CA LEU A 15 -12.26 12.00 0.52
C LEU A 15 -10.89 12.41 1.07
N ILE A 16 -10.16 11.51 1.73
CA ILE A 16 -8.78 11.76 2.17
C ILE A 16 -7.87 12.02 0.96
N GLU A 17 -7.97 11.21 -0.10
CA GLU A 17 -7.18 11.41 -1.33
C GLU A 17 -7.50 12.75 -2.01
N ILE A 18 -8.78 13.11 -2.09
CA ILE A 18 -9.23 14.41 -2.62
C ILE A 18 -8.69 15.56 -1.75
N LEU A 19 -8.77 15.44 -0.43
CA LEU A 19 -8.26 16.45 0.49
C LEU A 19 -6.75 16.62 0.35
N ILE A 20 -5.99 15.54 0.22
CA ILE A 20 -4.55 15.59 -0.05
C ILE A 20 -4.27 16.40 -1.32
N PHE A 21 -4.98 16.08 -2.41
CA PHE A 21 -4.82 16.81 -3.67
C PHE A 21 -5.17 18.30 -3.53
N LEU A 22 -6.31 18.62 -2.92
CA LEU A 22 -6.76 20.00 -2.72
C LEU A 22 -5.78 20.81 -1.86
N ILE A 23 -5.24 20.21 -0.79
CA ILE A 23 -4.23 20.86 0.06
C ILE A 23 -3.02 21.26 -0.80
N PHE A 24 -2.47 20.35 -1.61
CA PHE A 24 -1.31 20.70 -2.42
C PHE A 24 -1.64 21.60 -3.60
N TYR A 25 -2.83 21.50 -4.17
CA TYR A 25 -3.33 22.43 -5.17
C TYR A 25 -3.35 23.88 -4.65
N LEU A 26 -3.67 24.08 -3.37
CA LEU A 26 -3.67 25.41 -2.73
C LEU A 26 -2.28 25.87 -2.26
N LEU A 27 -1.34 24.95 -2.02
CA LEU A 27 -0.03 25.24 -1.43
C LEU A 27 1.14 25.30 -2.44
N LYS A 28 0.94 24.85 -3.68
CA LYS A 28 1.99 24.72 -4.68
C LYS A 28 1.59 25.41 -5.98
N ASP A 29 2.50 26.23 -6.50
CA ASP A 29 2.27 26.98 -7.74
C ASP A 29 2.48 26.13 -8.99
N ASN A 30 3.33 25.10 -8.90
CA ASN A 30 3.68 24.23 -10.03
C ASN A 30 2.83 22.94 -10.02
N ILE A 31 2.20 22.64 -11.16
CA ILE A 31 1.36 21.44 -11.32
C ILE A 31 2.11 20.12 -11.10
N GLY A 32 3.36 20.04 -11.55
CA GLY A 32 4.25 18.91 -11.31
C GLY A 32 4.48 18.67 -9.82
N ASP A 33 4.67 19.74 -9.03
CA ASP A 33 4.80 19.65 -7.58
C ASP A 33 3.49 19.27 -6.90
N ILE A 34 2.34 19.79 -7.35
CA ILE A 34 1.02 19.39 -6.83
C ILE A 34 0.89 17.86 -6.88
N PHE A 35 1.16 17.25 -8.04
CA PHE A 35 1.09 15.80 -8.19
C PHE A 35 2.20 15.05 -7.46
N ARG A 36 3.42 15.60 -7.40
CA ARG A 36 4.55 15.00 -6.67
C ARG A 36 4.27 14.87 -5.17
N TYR A 37 3.77 15.94 -4.56
CA TYR A 37 3.41 15.94 -3.14
C TYR A 37 2.14 15.12 -2.88
N SER A 38 1.13 15.22 -3.76
CA SER A 38 -0.08 14.39 -3.66
C SER A 38 0.27 12.90 -3.69
N ALA A 39 1.11 12.46 -4.63
CA ALA A 39 1.61 11.10 -4.72
C ALA A 39 2.36 10.70 -3.43
N ARG A 40 3.23 11.58 -2.91
CA ARG A 40 4.00 11.31 -1.69
C ARG A 40 3.10 11.02 -0.50
N TYR A 41 2.10 11.85 -0.23
CA TYR A 41 1.23 11.72 0.95
C TYR A 41 0.16 10.64 0.76
N SER A 42 -0.42 10.53 -0.44
CA SER A 42 -1.30 9.43 -0.83
C SER A 42 -0.63 8.06 -0.66
N GLY A 43 0.66 7.96 -0.99
CA GLY A 43 1.46 6.75 -0.75
C GLY A 43 1.58 6.37 0.73
N ARG A 44 1.57 7.36 1.65
CA ARG A 44 1.59 7.12 3.11
C ARG A 44 0.26 6.56 3.60
N VAL A 45 -0.84 7.10 3.09
CA VAL A 45 -2.19 6.58 3.37
C VAL A 45 -2.30 5.13 2.90
N SER A 46 -1.84 4.87 1.67
CA SER A 46 -1.75 3.52 1.12
C SER A 46 -0.96 2.56 2.02
N LEU A 47 0.20 2.98 2.54
CA LEU A 47 1.00 2.18 3.48
C LEU A 47 0.21 1.82 4.75
N ILE A 48 -0.47 2.80 5.37
CA ILE A 48 -1.24 2.57 6.60
C ILE A 48 -2.33 1.52 6.36
N ILE A 49 -3.05 1.63 5.25
CA ILE A 49 -4.12 0.68 4.91
C ILE A 49 -3.54 -0.71 4.60
N TYR A 50 -2.40 -0.78 3.89
CA TYR A 50 -1.69 -2.04 3.65
C TYR A 50 -1.30 -2.74 4.96
N LEU A 51 -0.71 -2.01 5.91
CA LEU A 51 -0.32 -2.56 7.22
C LEU A 51 -1.55 -3.10 7.98
N TYR A 52 -2.67 -2.38 7.92
CA TYR A 52 -3.93 -2.85 8.51
C TYR A 52 -4.50 -4.08 7.79
N CYS A 53 -4.38 -4.17 6.47
CA CYS A 53 -4.75 -5.38 5.73
C CYS A 53 -3.91 -6.58 6.16
N PHE A 54 -2.60 -6.41 6.36
CA PHE A 54 -1.74 -7.49 6.86
C PHE A 54 -2.15 -7.89 8.29
N HIS A 55 -2.48 -6.93 9.14
CA HIS A 55 -3.04 -7.22 10.47
C HIS A 55 -4.32 -8.07 10.40
N LEU A 56 -5.28 -7.69 9.54
CA LEU A 56 -6.52 -8.44 9.37
C LEU A 56 -6.29 -9.86 8.85
N PHE A 57 -5.32 -10.04 7.94
CA PHE A 57 -4.93 -11.36 7.48
C PHE A 57 -4.36 -12.22 8.61
N TYR A 58 -3.48 -11.65 9.43
CA TYR A 58 -2.98 -12.32 10.62
C TYR A 58 -4.11 -12.75 11.56
N GLN A 59 -5.03 -11.84 11.89
CA GLN A 59 -6.16 -12.15 12.78
C GLN A 59 -7.08 -13.25 12.23
N SER A 60 -7.38 -13.19 10.93
CA SER A 60 -8.17 -14.22 10.26
C SER A 60 -7.48 -15.59 10.30
N THR A 61 -6.15 -15.62 10.16
CA THR A 61 -5.38 -16.86 10.24
C THR A 61 -5.32 -17.41 11.66
N LEU A 62 -5.15 -16.54 12.66
CA LEU A 62 -5.10 -16.94 14.07
C LEU A 62 -6.41 -17.61 14.50
N THR A 63 -7.54 -17.03 14.11
CA THR A 63 -8.88 -17.50 14.48
C THR A 63 -9.47 -18.52 13.50
N ASN A 64 -8.75 -18.85 12.42
CA ASN A 64 -9.28 -19.55 11.24
C ASN A 64 -10.62 -18.95 10.74
N GLY A 65 -10.79 -17.64 10.91
CA GLY A 65 -12.01 -16.91 10.61
C GLY A 65 -12.16 -16.52 9.13
N SER A 66 -13.31 -15.95 8.79
CA SER A 66 -13.60 -15.49 7.42
C SER A 66 -12.62 -14.42 6.91
N LEU A 67 -12.32 -14.44 5.61
CA LEU A 67 -11.55 -13.39 4.91
C LEU A 67 -12.42 -12.21 4.44
N LYS A 68 -13.72 -12.20 4.74
CA LYS A 68 -14.66 -11.15 4.26
C LYS A 68 -14.18 -9.73 4.55
N ARG A 69 -13.80 -9.46 5.81
CA ARG A 69 -13.34 -8.13 6.21
C ARG A 69 -12.00 -7.76 5.57
N LEU A 70 -11.11 -8.75 5.41
CA LEU A 70 -9.86 -8.54 4.69
C LEU A 70 -10.14 -8.16 3.24
N LYS A 71 -11.01 -8.91 2.54
CA LYS A 71 -11.43 -8.64 1.16
C LYS A 71 -11.94 -7.21 0.97
N GLU A 72 -12.81 -6.75 1.86
CA GLU A 72 -13.31 -5.37 1.86
C GLU A 72 -12.17 -4.35 1.98
N MET A 73 -11.24 -4.57 2.91
CA MET A 73 -10.14 -3.63 3.12
C MET A 73 -9.09 -3.64 2.00
N VAL A 74 -8.78 -4.81 1.42
CA VAL A 74 -7.87 -4.87 0.26
C VAL A 74 -8.51 -4.28 -0.99
N TYR A 75 -9.84 -4.32 -1.11
CA TYR A 75 -10.54 -3.60 -2.16
C TYR A 75 -10.38 -2.08 -1.99
N ILE A 76 -10.59 -1.57 -0.77
CA ILE A 76 -10.38 -0.14 -0.45
C ILE A 76 -8.93 0.24 -0.74
N PHE A 77 -7.97 -0.57 -0.28
CA PHE A 77 -6.56 -0.38 -0.59
C PHE A 77 -6.32 -0.31 -2.10
N GLY A 78 -6.89 -1.21 -2.89
CA GLY A 78 -6.76 -1.20 -4.34
C GLY A 78 -7.29 0.07 -5.00
N VAL A 79 -8.46 0.56 -4.57
CA VAL A 79 -9.02 1.82 -5.10
C VAL A 79 -8.14 3.01 -4.75
N LEU A 80 -7.74 3.18 -3.48
CA LEU A 80 -6.92 4.32 -3.09
C LEU A 80 -5.52 4.25 -3.72
N HIS A 81 -4.97 3.05 -3.85
CA HIS A 81 -3.67 2.87 -4.49
C HIS A 81 -3.73 3.13 -6.01
N LEU A 82 -4.88 2.93 -6.66
CA LEU A 82 -5.07 3.35 -8.05
C LEU A 82 -5.12 4.87 -8.17
N ILE A 83 -5.75 5.57 -7.22
CA ILE A 83 -5.71 7.05 -7.17
C ILE A 83 -4.27 7.53 -6.96
N HIS A 84 -3.54 6.91 -6.02
CA HIS A 84 -2.11 7.14 -5.81
C HIS A 84 -1.30 6.95 -7.10
N PHE A 85 -1.57 5.88 -7.85
CA PHE A 85 -0.91 5.61 -9.13
C PHE A 85 -1.11 6.74 -10.12
N CYS A 86 -2.33 7.27 -10.25
CA CYS A 86 -2.61 8.42 -11.10
C CYS A 86 -1.77 9.64 -10.69
N PHE A 87 -1.69 9.93 -9.39
CA PHE A 87 -0.83 11.03 -8.91
C PHE A 87 0.65 10.78 -9.23
N LEU A 88 1.13 9.55 -9.04
CA LEU A 88 2.51 9.18 -9.31
C LEU A 88 2.83 9.27 -10.81
N ALA A 89 1.96 8.74 -11.67
CA ALA A 89 2.14 8.75 -13.13
C ALA A 89 2.16 10.19 -13.67
N LEU A 90 1.23 11.03 -13.22
CA LEU A 90 1.21 12.45 -13.57
C LEU A 90 2.43 13.18 -13.01
N SER A 91 2.88 12.86 -11.80
CA SER A 91 4.13 13.40 -11.26
C SER A 91 5.35 13.00 -12.08
N VAL A 92 5.42 11.77 -12.60
CA VAL A 92 6.54 11.33 -13.45
C VAL A 92 6.52 12.08 -14.78
N TYR A 93 5.35 12.17 -15.41
CA TYR A 93 5.16 12.86 -16.68
C TYR A 93 5.45 14.37 -16.58
N LEU A 94 4.84 15.06 -15.63
CA LEU A 94 4.92 16.53 -15.51
C LEU A 94 6.27 17.05 -14.98
N ASN A 95 7.11 16.17 -14.43
CA ASN A 95 8.42 16.55 -13.89
C ASN A 95 9.58 15.88 -14.64
N ASP A 96 9.32 15.29 -15.81
CA ASP A 96 10.31 14.62 -16.67
C ASP A 96 11.21 13.64 -15.91
N LEU A 97 10.62 12.86 -14.99
CA LEU A 97 11.39 11.96 -14.15
C LEU A 97 11.85 10.74 -14.96
N PRO A 98 13.10 10.29 -14.79
CA PRO A 98 13.61 9.14 -15.54
C PRO A 98 12.87 7.86 -15.16
N ILE A 99 12.43 7.13 -16.18
CA ILE A 99 11.77 5.84 -16.04
C ILE A 99 12.84 4.76 -15.95
N ILE A 100 13.04 4.17 -14.77
CA ILE A 100 14.02 3.10 -14.54
C ILE A 100 13.30 1.75 -14.72
N PRO A 101 13.59 0.97 -15.80
CA PRO A 101 12.78 -0.20 -16.17
C PRO A 101 12.63 -1.23 -15.05
N VAL A 102 13.70 -1.52 -14.30
CA VAL A 102 13.65 -2.49 -13.19
C VAL A 102 12.75 -2.03 -12.04
N LYS A 103 12.73 -0.73 -11.72
CA LYS A 103 11.82 -0.18 -10.69
C LYS A 103 10.37 -0.24 -11.17
N VAL A 104 10.15 0.00 -12.46
CA VAL A 104 8.84 0.00 -13.10
C VAL A 104 8.26 -1.40 -13.20
N THR A 105 9.03 -2.42 -13.55
CA THR A 105 8.54 -3.80 -13.68
C THR A 105 8.11 -4.39 -12.34
N GLY A 106 8.91 -4.20 -11.28
CA GLY A 106 8.53 -4.60 -9.92
C GLY A 106 7.29 -3.84 -9.41
N GLY A 107 7.23 -2.54 -9.66
CA GLY A 107 6.07 -1.72 -9.34
C GLY A 107 4.80 -2.15 -10.09
N ALA A 108 4.90 -2.40 -11.40
CA ALA A 108 3.79 -2.81 -12.25
C ALA A 108 3.19 -4.14 -11.79
N LEU A 109 4.02 -5.13 -11.46
CA LEU A 109 3.53 -6.40 -10.90
C LEU A 109 2.85 -6.19 -9.54
N ALA A 110 3.39 -5.32 -8.67
CA ALA A 110 2.71 -4.99 -7.41
C ALA A 110 1.34 -4.35 -7.65
N TYR A 111 1.23 -3.39 -8.57
CA TYR A 111 -0.04 -2.78 -8.94
C TYR A 111 -1.05 -3.81 -9.48
N LEU A 112 -0.60 -4.72 -10.35
CA LEU A 112 -1.44 -5.80 -10.85
C LEU A 112 -1.95 -6.68 -9.71
N MET A 113 -1.08 -7.06 -8.77
CA MET A 113 -1.48 -7.84 -7.59
C MET A 113 -2.50 -7.07 -6.73
N ILE A 114 -2.27 -5.78 -6.48
CA ILE A 114 -3.16 -4.93 -5.68
C ILE A 114 -4.57 -4.86 -6.28
N ILE A 115 -4.67 -4.71 -7.60
CA ILE A 115 -5.95 -4.63 -8.32
C ILE A 115 -6.65 -6.00 -8.34
N LEU A 116 -5.92 -7.07 -8.65
CA LEU A 116 -6.53 -8.40 -8.83
C LEU A 116 -6.86 -9.12 -7.53
N TYR A 117 -6.05 -8.92 -6.47
CA TYR A 117 -6.17 -9.64 -5.21
C TYR A 117 -7.59 -9.63 -4.59
N PRO A 118 -8.32 -8.51 -4.47
CA PRO A 118 -9.68 -8.52 -3.93
C PRO A 118 -10.65 -9.44 -4.69
N PHE A 119 -10.41 -9.69 -5.99
CA PHE A 119 -11.27 -10.55 -6.82
C PHE A 119 -10.89 -12.04 -6.72
N VAL A 120 -9.63 -12.34 -6.43
CA VAL A 120 -9.13 -13.72 -6.34
C VAL A 120 -9.01 -14.25 -4.92
N ILE A 121 -9.07 -13.39 -3.89
CA ILE A 121 -8.84 -13.77 -2.49
C ILE A 121 -9.72 -14.95 -2.03
N ASN A 122 -10.99 -15.01 -2.42
CA ASN A 122 -11.89 -16.11 -2.05
C ASN A 122 -11.67 -17.39 -2.88
N LYS A 123 -10.93 -17.31 -4.00
CA LYS A 123 -10.61 -18.45 -4.88
C LYS A 123 -9.33 -19.17 -4.44
N ILE A 124 -8.51 -18.53 -3.61
CA ILE A 124 -7.27 -19.11 -3.08
C ILE A 124 -7.63 -20.10 -1.96
N LYS A 125 -7.38 -21.39 -2.20
CA LYS A 125 -7.71 -22.46 -1.26
C LYS A 125 -6.77 -22.49 -0.04
N LYS A 126 -5.47 -22.36 -0.27
CA LYS A 126 -4.45 -22.44 0.79
C LYS A 126 -4.16 -21.06 1.36
N ARG A 127 -4.33 -20.90 2.67
CA ARG A 127 -4.11 -19.59 3.33
C ARG A 127 -2.68 -19.09 3.20
N SER A 128 -1.70 -19.99 3.15
CA SER A 128 -0.29 -19.66 2.94
C SER A 128 -0.02 -18.88 1.65
N TYR A 129 -0.80 -19.06 0.59
CA TYR A 129 -0.60 -18.34 -0.68
C TYR A 129 -0.95 -16.86 -0.59
N HIS A 130 -1.77 -16.44 0.37
CA HIS A 130 -1.98 -15.01 0.63
C HIS A 130 -0.70 -14.30 1.09
N LEU A 131 0.26 -15.02 1.68
CA LEU A 131 1.55 -14.46 2.09
C LEU A 131 2.35 -13.95 0.90
N ILE A 132 2.22 -14.58 -0.27
CA ILE A 132 2.88 -14.13 -1.51
C ILE A 132 2.43 -12.70 -1.81
N TYR A 133 1.13 -12.40 -1.70
CA TYR A 133 0.60 -11.05 -1.87
C TYR A 133 1.18 -10.06 -0.86
N PHE A 134 1.10 -10.38 0.44
CA PHE A 134 1.55 -9.45 1.47
C PHE A 134 3.05 -9.18 1.39
N TYR A 135 3.87 -10.22 1.30
CA TYR A 135 5.32 -10.04 1.23
C TYR A 135 5.77 -9.41 -0.09
N TYR A 136 5.19 -9.76 -1.23
CA TYR A 136 5.59 -9.15 -2.51
C TYR A 136 5.28 -7.65 -2.52
N VAL A 137 4.02 -7.26 -2.27
CA VAL A 137 3.61 -5.85 -2.23
C VAL A 137 4.41 -5.09 -1.18
N GLY A 138 4.60 -5.70 -0.01
CA GLY A 138 5.38 -5.12 1.07
C GLY A 138 6.86 -4.91 0.72
N ILE A 139 7.50 -5.88 0.06
CA ILE A 139 8.90 -5.76 -0.38
C ILE A 139 9.04 -4.64 -1.40
N VAL A 140 8.11 -4.50 -2.35
CA VAL A 140 8.13 -3.38 -3.32
C VAL A 140 8.01 -2.03 -2.60
N MET A 141 7.14 -1.91 -1.59
CA MET A 141 7.08 -0.71 -0.73
C MET A 141 8.37 -0.47 0.03
N LEU A 142 8.97 -1.52 0.60
CA LEU A 142 10.23 -1.45 1.33
C LEU A 142 11.38 -0.95 0.44
N LEU A 143 11.53 -1.52 -0.76
CA LEU A 143 12.53 -1.10 -1.74
C LEU A 143 12.31 0.34 -2.19
N THR A 144 11.05 0.77 -2.31
CA THR A 144 10.71 2.18 -2.57
C THR A 144 11.26 3.09 -1.47
N TYR A 145 11.09 2.73 -0.19
CA TYR A 145 11.66 3.50 0.92
C TYR A 145 13.18 3.45 0.96
N VAL A 146 13.82 2.32 0.62
CA VAL A 146 15.28 2.24 0.50
C VAL A 146 15.79 3.24 -0.53
N SER A 147 15.21 3.27 -1.73
CA SER A 147 15.58 4.25 -2.76
C SER A 147 15.30 5.69 -2.34
N ARG A 148 14.22 5.95 -1.59
CA ARG A 148 13.94 7.29 -1.03
C ARG A 148 14.98 7.70 0.00
N ILE A 149 15.43 6.79 0.87
CA ILE A 149 16.46 7.08 1.89
C ILE A 149 17.82 7.34 1.24
N LYS A 150 18.14 6.62 0.15
CA LYS A 150 19.38 6.82 -0.62
C LYS A 150 19.43 8.12 -1.42
N GLY A 151 18.29 8.80 -1.58
CA GLY A 151 18.19 9.99 -2.43
C GLY A 151 18.08 9.66 -3.92
N ASP A 152 17.73 8.43 -4.30
CA ASP A 152 17.61 8.01 -5.71
C ASP A 152 16.43 8.68 -6.44
N PHE A 153 15.60 9.46 -5.74
CA PHE A 153 14.42 10.12 -6.29
C PHE A 153 14.72 11.62 -6.50
N ILE A 154 14.89 11.99 -7.76
CA ILE A 154 15.13 13.38 -8.19
C ILE A 154 13.95 14.26 -7.74
N GLY A 155 14.26 15.43 -7.16
CA GLY A 155 13.26 16.40 -6.70
C GLY A 155 12.45 15.97 -5.47
N ALA A 156 12.91 14.93 -4.74
CA ALA A 156 12.21 14.44 -3.58
C ALA A 156 13.16 13.98 -2.47
N ASP A 157 13.54 14.93 -1.63
CA ASP A 157 14.50 14.72 -0.56
C ASP A 157 14.09 13.63 0.44
N PRO A 158 15.06 12.91 1.01
CA PRO A 158 14.80 11.96 2.09
C PRO A 158 14.20 12.65 3.32
N GLU A 159 13.03 12.20 3.75
CA GLU A 159 12.39 12.64 4.99
C GLU A 159 12.55 11.61 6.12
N LEU A 160 12.44 12.08 7.37
CA LEU A 160 12.40 11.22 8.56
C LEU A 160 11.30 10.15 8.44
N PHE A 161 10.17 10.49 7.83
CA PHE A 161 9.07 9.54 7.58
C PHE A 161 9.55 8.30 6.80
N HIS A 162 10.43 8.44 5.81
CA HIS A 162 10.91 7.30 5.02
C HIS A 162 11.68 6.30 5.89
N LYS A 163 12.49 6.79 6.85
CA LYS A 163 13.20 5.94 7.82
C LYS A 163 12.22 5.24 8.75
N ILE A 164 11.24 5.98 9.30
CA ILE A 164 10.21 5.41 10.18
C ILE A 164 9.41 4.33 9.44
N ALA A 165 8.92 4.63 8.23
CA ALA A 165 8.15 3.70 7.43
C ALA A 165 8.93 2.43 7.09
N PHE A 166 10.23 2.55 6.77
CA PHE A 166 11.12 1.43 6.55
C PHE A 166 11.19 0.52 7.80
N PHE A 167 11.48 1.08 8.97
CA PHE A 167 11.56 0.30 10.22
C PHE A 167 10.22 -0.34 10.59
N VAL A 168 9.10 0.38 10.42
CA VAL A 168 7.75 -0.15 10.67
C VAL A 168 7.44 -1.34 9.75
N LEU A 169 7.80 -1.27 8.46
CA LEU A 169 7.59 -2.39 7.53
C LEU A 169 8.43 -3.60 7.89
N ILE A 170 9.71 -3.43 8.22
CA ILE A 170 10.57 -4.52 8.68
C ILE A 170 10.00 -5.16 9.94
N PHE A 171 9.63 -4.33 10.93
CA PHE A 171 9.02 -4.80 12.16
C PHE A 171 7.72 -5.58 11.89
N CYS A 172 6.87 -5.06 11.01
CA CYS A 172 5.63 -5.72 10.58
C CYS A 172 5.90 -7.11 9.97
N PHE A 173 6.88 -7.23 9.08
CA PHE A 173 7.24 -8.51 8.45
C PHE A 173 7.77 -9.52 9.45
N LEU A 174 8.66 -9.10 10.34
CA LEU A 174 9.22 -9.97 11.38
C LEU A 174 8.15 -10.38 12.38
N PHE A 175 7.38 -9.42 12.89
CA PHE A 175 6.35 -9.66 13.89
C PHE A 175 5.28 -10.63 13.37
N TYR A 176 4.66 -10.32 12.21
CA TYR A 176 3.65 -11.20 11.65
C TYR A 176 4.25 -12.51 11.13
N GLY A 177 5.44 -12.49 10.54
CA GLY A 177 6.11 -13.71 10.07
C GLY A 177 6.35 -14.71 11.20
N ILE A 178 6.92 -14.26 12.33
CA ILE A 178 7.14 -15.11 13.52
C ILE A 178 5.82 -15.61 14.08
N LYS A 179 4.83 -14.72 14.24
CA LYS A 179 3.52 -15.10 14.81
C LYS A 179 2.77 -16.09 13.92
N LEU A 180 2.81 -15.90 12.60
CA LEU A 180 2.19 -16.79 11.62
C LEU A 180 2.91 -18.14 11.54
N TYR A 181 4.25 -18.16 11.64
CA TYR A 181 5.01 -19.40 11.72
C TYR A 181 4.66 -20.25 12.96
N LYS A 182 4.45 -19.60 14.12
CA LYS A 182 3.95 -20.28 15.32
C LYS A 182 2.57 -20.91 15.11
N HIS A 183 1.74 -20.32 14.24
CA HIS A 183 0.39 -20.81 13.89
C HIS A 183 0.33 -21.48 12.51
N ARG A 184 1.45 -22.02 12.01
CA ARG A 184 1.56 -22.57 10.64
C ARG A 184 0.53 -23.64 10.30
N LYS A 185 0.01 -24.38 11.29
CA LYS A 185 -1.08 -25.35 11.06
C LYS A 185 -2.29 -24.69 10.42
N ASN A 186 -2.67 -23.49 10.89
CA ASN A 186 -3.78 -22.73 10.34
C ASN A 186 -3.48 -22.12 8.96
N LEU A 187 -2.21 -22.03 8.55
CA LEU A 187 -1.82 -21.56 7.21
C LEU A 187 -1.82 -22.68 6.16
N LEU A 188 -1.58 -23.91 6.60
CA LEU A 188 -1.43 -25.08 5.74
C LEU A 188 -2.76 -25.80 5.50
N ASN A 189 -3.74 -25.59 6.39
CA ASN A 189 -5.13 -25.98 6.22
C ASN A 189 -5.85 -25.06 5.21
#